data_AF-A0A953EW36-F1
#
_entry.id   AF-A0A953EW36-F1
#
_cell.length_a   1.000
_cell.length_b   1.000
_cell.length_c   1.000
_cell.angle_alpha   90.00
_cell.angle_beta   90.00
_cell.angle_gamma   90.00
#
_symmetry.space_group_name_H-M   'P 1'
#
loop_
_entity.id
_entity.type
_entity.pdbx_description
1 polymer ?
#
loop_
_entity_poly.entity_id
_entity_poly.type
_entity_poly.pdbx_seq_one_letter_code
_entity_poly.pdbx_strand_id
1 'polypeptide(L)'
;MSRAPFFLLISAAITAAAPTLAVAADDPQLAEILQRLAAIEARLTALEAQSRHVAPPTAATADLDKIQKQQKQAARKRMAADRDNFQPEQLAQAERLYQVANNQPRSNQAKQNLEELLVKFPEMNRTGCGLMYLAQWSSGAERAERLQQAIDLYNGCYYGDGAQVGALARFLLAQHYLEQGDKGKARQLFDDLRQNFATAIDHRGELLTSQIPN
;
A
#
# COMPACT_ATOMS: atom_id res chain seq x y z
N MET A 1 -26.84 90.08 -4.33
CA MET A 1 -26.79 89.34 -5.61
C MET A 1 -26.83 87.85 -5.28
N SER A 2 -27.55 86.93 -5.92
CA SER A 2 -28.74 86.90 -6.76
C SER A 2 -29.00 85.40 -7.02
N ARG A 3 -30.23 84.92 -6.78
CA ARG A 3 -30.90 83.75 -7.40
C ARG A 3 -30.38 82.31 -7.15
N ALA A 4 -31.22 81.51 -6.49
CA ALA A 4 -31.51 80.12 -6.91
C ALA A 4 -32.30 80.15 -8.25
N PRO A 5 -32.32 79.10 -9.11
CA PRO A 5 -33.25 77.98 -8.87
C PRO A 5 -32.97 76.61 -9.57
N PHE A 6 -33.80 75.62 -9.21
CA PHE A 6 -34.50 74.61 -10.02
C PHE A 6 -33.80 73.43 -10.77
N PHE A 7 -34.23 72.22 -10.35
CA PHE A 7 -34.71 71.05 -11.13
C PHE A 7 -33.87 70.46 -12.28
N LEU A 8 -33.60 69.14 -12.24
CA LEU A 8 -34.43 68.13 -12.94
C LEU A 8 -33.95 66.69 -12.67
N LEU A 9 -34.92 65.83 -12.35
CA LEU A 9 -34.86 64.37 -12.40
C LEU A 9 -34.84 63.90 -13.86
N ILE A 10 -33.93 62.99 -14.23
CA ILE A 10 -34.17 62.04 -15.32
C ILE A 10 -33.82 60.64 -14.83
N SER A 11 -34.87 59.86 -14.60
CA SER A 11 -34.84 58.41 -14.41
C SER A 11 -34.50 57.74 -15.75
N ALA A 12 -33.43 56.94 -15.78
CA ALA A 12 -33.19 55.97 -16.83
C ALA A 12 -33.26 54.57 -16.21
N ALA A 13 -34.45 53.98 -16.23
CA ALA A 13 -34.64 52.57 -15.96
C ALA A 13 -34.11 51.76 -17.14
N ILE A 14 -32.90 51.21 -17.00
CA ILE A 14 -32.37 50.21 -17.93
C ILE A 14 -33.02 48.87 -17.55
N THR A 15 -34.12 48.54 -18.23
CA THR A 15 -34.66 47.19 -18.26
C THR A 15 -33.69 46.30 -19.02
N ALA A 16 -32.80 45.63 -18.28
CA ALA A 16 -32.01 44.53 -18.82
C ALA A 16 -32.96 43.37 -19.13
N ALA A 17 -33.38 43.27 -20.39
CA ALA A 17 -33.97 42.05 -20.92
C ALA A 17 -32.89 40.97 -20.88
N ALA A 18 -32.95 40.08 -19.89
CA ALA A 18 -32.17 38.86 -19.90
C ALA A 18 -32.64 38.03 -21.11
N PRO A 19 -31.75 37.62 -22.02
CA PRO A 19 -32.12 36.64 -23.02
C PRO A 19 -32.41 35.34 -22.27
N THR A 20 -33.67 34.95 -22.22
CA THR A 20 -34.07 33.59 -21.87
C THR A 20 -33.46 32.67 -22.93
N LEU A 21 -32.31 32.10 -22.61
CA LEU A 21 -31.85 30.87 -23.25
C LEU A 21 -32.89 29.80 -22.92
N ALA A 22 -33.89 29.67 -23.78
CA ALA A 22 -34.74 28.50 -23.84
C ALA A 22 -33.83 27.34 -24.26
N VAL A 23 -33.22 26.68 -23.28
CA VAL A 23 -32.66 25.34 -23.47
C VAL A 23 -33.83 24.48 -23.90
N ALA A 24 -33.79 23.99 -25.13
CA ALA A 24 -34.77 23.05 -25.66
C ALA A 24 -34.85 21.86 -24.69
N ALA A 25 -35.98 21.74 -23.99
CA ALA A 25 -36.23 20.75 -22.95
C ALA A 25 -36.41 19.32 -23.50
N ASP A 26 -36.21 19.12 -24.80
CA ASP A 26 -36.53 17.90 -25.54
C ASP A 26 -35.31 17.14 -26.06
N ASP A 27 -34.10 17.42 -25.57
CA ASP A 27 -32.94 16.57 -25.87
C ASP A 27 -32.94 15.32 -24.96
N PRO A 28 -33.23 14.12 -25.49
CA PRO A 28 -33.26 12.89 -24.70
C PRO A 28 -31.90 12.55 -24.08
N GLN A 29 -30.78 12.99 -24.68
CA GLN A 29 -29.46 12.80 -24.09
C GLN A 29 -29.24 13.71 -22.88
N LEU A 30 -29.76 14.95 -22.92
CA LEU A 30 -29.70 15.86 -21.79
C LEU A 30 -30.51 15.33 -20.60
N ALA A 31 -31.70 14.77 -20.85
CA ALA A 31 -32.51 14.14 -19.82
C ALA A 31 -31.80 12.93 -19.16
N GLU A 32 -31.15 12.08 -19.97
CA GLU A 32 -30.37 10.95 -19.47
C GLU A 32 -29.16 11.40 -18.64
N ILE A 33 -28.44 12.44 -19.08
CA ILE A 33 -27.30 13.00 -18.35
C ILE A 33 -27.75 13.54 -16.99
N LEU A 34 -28.83 14.31 -16.94
CA LEU A 34 -29.35 14.87 -15.69
C LEU A 34 -29.78 13.77 -14.71
N GLN A 35 -30.39 12.69 -15.21
CA GLN A 35 -30.76 11.54 -14.39
C GLN A 35 -29.53 10.82 -13.80
N ARG A 36 -28.48 10.63 -14.61
CA ARG A 36 -27.21 10.04 -14.15
C ARG A 36 -26.52 10.92 -13.13
N LEU A 37 -26.56 12.24 -13.32
CA LEU A 37 -25.94 13.21 -12.42
C LEU A 37 -26.60 13.18 -11.04
N ALA A 38 -27.94 13.19 -10.99
CA ALA A 38 -28.69 13.02 -9.76
C ALA A 38 -28.40 11.69 -9.04
N ALA A 39 -28.26 10.59 -9.79
CA ALA A 39 -27.91 9.29 -9.22
C ALA A 39 -26.48 9.25 -8.65
N ILE A 40 -25.54 9.94 -9.29
CA ILE A 40 -24.16 10.07 -8.81
C ILE A 40 -24.10 10.93 -7.56
N GLU A 41 -24.78 12.07 -7.54
CA GLU A 41 -24.84 12.95 -6.36
C GLU A 41 -25.46 12.25 -5.15
N ALA A 42 -26.53 11.47 -5.36
CA ALA A 42 -27.14 10.67 -4.29
C ALA A 42 -26.19 9.60 -3.76
N ARG A 43 -25.45 8.91 -4.64
CA ARG A 43 -24.42 7.93 -4.24
C ARG A 43 -23.27 8.60 -3.50
N LEU A 44 -22.82 9.76 -3.95
CA LEU A 44 -21.76 10.52 -3.30
C LEU A 44 -22.19 10.96 -1.90
N THR A 45 -23.41 11.48 -1.77
CA THR A 45 -23.97 11.88 -0.47
C THR A 45 -24.09 10.68 0.49
N ALA A 46 -24.52 9.52 -0.01
CA ALA A 46 -24.60 8.30 0.79
C ALA A 46 -23.20 7.80 1.23
N LEU A 47 -22.21 7.84 0.34
CA LEU A 47 -20.83 7.49 0.65
C LEU A 47 -20.19 8.48 1.63
N GLU A 48 -20.45 9.77 1.47
CA GLU A 48 -19.99 10.80 2.40
C GLU A 48 -20.64 10.63 3.78
N ALA A 49 -21.94 10.36 3.85
CA ALA A 49 -22.63 10.07 5.11
C ALA A 49 -22.07 8.80 5.77
N GLN A 50 -21.77 7.77 5.00
CA GLN A 50 -21.13 6.55 5.48
C GLN A 50 -19.68 6.81 5.96
N SER A 51 -18.97 7.74 5.31
CA SER A 51 -17.60 8.13 5.67
C SER A 51 -17.54 9.05 6.89
N ARG A 52 -18.59 9.83 7.18
CA ARG A 52 -18.71 10.66 8.39
C ARG A 52 -18.82 9.85 9.69
N HIS A 53 -19.03 8.54 9.60
CA HIS A 53 -18.97 7.62 10.74
C HIS A 53 -17.59 6.99 10.97
N VAL A 54 -16.58 7.32 10.15
CA VAL A 54 -15.19 6.99 10.45
C VAL A 54 -14.72 7.96 11.53
N ALA A 55 -14.63 7.47 12.76
CA ALA A 55 -14.10 8.24 13.88
C ALA A 55 -12.74 8.85 13.51
N PRO A 56 -12.42 10.07 13.97
CA PRO A 56 -11.09 10.62 13.78
C PRO A 56 -10.03 9.64 14.31
N PRO A 57 -8.85 9.55 13.67
CA PRO A 57 -7.82 8.63 14.10
C PRO A 57 -7.49 8.89 15.57
N THR A 58 -7.62 7.84 16.38
CA THR A 58 -7.10 7.79 17.74
C THR A 58 -5.57 7.94 17.75
N ALA A 59 -4.98 8.28 18.90
CA ALA A 59 -3.52 8.37 19.03
C ALA A 59 -2.80 7.08 18.59
N ALA A 60 -3.37 5.90 18.91
CA ALA A 60 -2.83 4.61 18.49
C ALA A 60 -2.86 4.41 16.97
N THR A 61 -3.91 4.88 16.27
CA THR A 61 -3.97 4.84 14.80
C THR A 61 -3.05 5.86 14.14
N ALA A 62 -2.85 7.04 14.75
CA ALA A 62 -1.90 8.03 14.25
C ALA A 62 -0.44 7.54 14.36
N ASP A 63 -0.11 6.80 15.42
CA ASP A 63 1.20 6.15 15.58
C ASP A 63 1.42 5.03 14.56
N LEU A 64 0.39 4.21 14.29
CA LEU A 64 0.48 3.16 13.27
C LEU A 64 0.68 3.74 11.87
N ASP A 65 -0.06 4.80 11.51
CA ASP A 65 0.12 5.49 10.22
C ASP A 65 1.55 6.03 10.05
N LYS A 66 2.13 6.58 11.12
CA LYS A 66 3.51 7.04 11.13
C LYS A 66 4.48 5.88 10.92
N ILE A 67 4.28 4.76 11.61
CA ILE A 67 5.10 3.55 11.45
C ILE A 67 5.01 3.03 10.01
N GLN A 68 3.82 2.90 9.45
CA GLN A 68 3.64 2.44 8.07
C GLN A 68 4.34 3.36 7.06
N LYS A 69 4.26 4.68 7.24
CA LYS A 69 4.98 5.65 6.38
C LYS A 69 6.49 5.48 6.49
N GLN A 70 7.03 5.30 7.70
CA GLN A 70 8.45 5.06 7.93
C GLN A 70 8.91 3.75 7.29
N GLN A 71 8.15 2.67 7.42
CA GLN A 71 8.48 1.38 6.82
C GLN A 71 8.44 1.44 5.29
N LYS A 72 7.44 2.10 4.69
CA LYS A 72 7.40 2.36 3.25
C LYS A 72 8.57 3.21 2.77
N GLN A 73 9.00 4.19 3.55
CA GLN A 73 10.18 5.00 3.22
C GLN A 73 11.47 4.15 3.29
N ALA A 74 11.61 3.30 4.31
CA ALA A 74 12.73 2.37 4.43
C ALA A 74 12.77 1.40 3.23
N ALA A 75 11.63 0.84 2.85
CA ALA A 75 11.50 0.00 1.67
C ALA A 75 11.94 0.71 0.39
N ARG A 76 11.42 1.93 0.14
CA ARG A 76 11.82 2.74 -1.03
C ARG A 76 13.33 3.00 -1.04
N LYS A 77 13.92 3.34 0.11
CA LYS A 77 15.35 3.58 0.23
C LYS A 77 16.15 2.31 -0.09
N ARG A 78 15.78 1.17 0.50
CA ARG A 78 16.48 -0.10 0.27
C ARG A 78 16.37 -0.56 -1.18
N MET A 79 15.19 -0.46 -1.79
CA MET A 79 14.97 -0.80 -3.19
C MET A 79 15.74 0.13 -4.13
N ALA A 80 15.82 1.43 -3.80
CA ALA A 80 16.60 2.38 -4.59
C ALA A 80 18.12 2.08 -4.54
N ALA A 81 18.62 1.58 -3.41
CA ALA A 81 20.04 1.23 -3.24
C ALA A 81 20.51 0.10 -4.17
N ASP A 82 19.59 -0.72 -4.71
CA ASP A 82 19.99 -1.70 -5.74
C ASP A 82 20.54 -1.01 -7.01
N ARG A 83 20.14 0.24 -7.28
CA ARG A 83 20.65 1.02 -8.44
C ARG A 83 22.11 1.42 -8.30
N ASP A 84 22.65 1.40 -7.09
CA ASP A 84 24.05 1.74 -6.86
C ASP A 84 24.98 0.59 -7.26
N ASN A 85 24.46 -0.65 -7.28
CA ASN A 85 25.25 -1.87 -7.48
C ASN A 85 24.91 -2.62 -8.78
N PHE A 86 23.78 -2.31 -9.42
CA PHE A 86 23.28 -3.07 -10.57
C PHE A 86 22.90 -2.18 -11.75
N GLN A 87 23.17 -2.66 -12.96
CA GLN A 87 22.80 -1.99 -14.21
C GLN A 87 21.28 -2.04 -14.45
N PRO A 88 20.71 -1.08 -15.19
CA PRO A 88 19.29 -1.05 -15.51
C PRO A 88 18.76 -2.37 -16.10
N GLU A 89 19.54 -3.03 -16.96
CA GLU A 89 19.17 -4.29 -17.59
C GLU A 89 19.09 -5.45 -16.57
N GLN A 90 20.00 -5.46 -15.59
CA GLN A 90 20.02 -6.45 -14.51
C GLN A 90 18.81 -6.26 -13.59
N LEU A 91 18.51 -5.01 -13.22
CA LEU A 91 17.32 -4.67 -12.43
C LEU A 91 16.05 -5.11 -13.15
N ALA A 92 15.95 -4.84 -14.46
CA ALA A 92 14.81 -5.25 -15.27
C ALA A 92 14.71 -6.78 -15.38
N GLN A 93 15.84 -7.48 -15.48
CA GLN A 93 15.88 -8.94 -15.52
C GLN A 93 15.41 -9.57 -14.20
N ALA A 94 15.92 -9.09 -13.07
CA ALA A 94 15.50 -9.54 -11.75
C ALA A 94 14.01 -9.32 -11.54
N GLU A 95 13.48 -8.18 -11.96
CA GLU A 95 12.05 -7.90 -11.90
C GLU A 95 11.24 -8.86 -12.78
N ARG A 96 11.69 -9.16 -14.00
CA ARG A 96 11.01 -10.15 -14.87
C ARG A 96 10.94 -11.53 -14.24
N LEU A 97 12.05 -12.01 -13.66
CA LEU A 97 12.09 -13.30 -12.96
C LEU A 97 11.08 -13.31 -11.80
N TYR A 98 11.08 -12.26 -10.99
CA TYR A 98 10.19 -12.13 -9.85
C TYR A 98 8.71 -12.03 -10.24
N GLN A 99 8.36 -11.26 -11.26
CA GLN A 99 6.96 -11.01 -11.61
C GLN A 99 6.22 -12.26 -12.10
N VAL A 100 6.94 -13.28 -12.59
CA VAL A 100 6.33 -14.58 -12.89
C VAL A 100 5.72 -15.21 -11.63
N ALA A 101 6.35 -15.04 -10.47
CA ALA A 101 5.83 -15.54 -9.20
C ALA A 101 4.55 -14.82 -8.73
N ASN A 102 4.39 -13.54 -9.05
CA ASN A 102 3.16 -12.80 -8.77
C ASN A 102 2.01 -13.22 -9.70
N ASN A 103 2.33 -13.44 -10.98
CA ASN A 103 1.33 -13.76 -12.00
C ASN A 103 0.90 -15.23 -11.95
N GLN A 104 1.81 -16.13 -11.56
CA GLN A 104 1.61 -17.58 -11.53
C GLN A 104 2.11 -18.18 -10.21
N PRO A 105 1.50 -17.81 -9.07
CA PRO A 105 1.99 -18.23 -7.76
C PRO A 105 2.03 -19.76 -7.64
N ARG A 106 3.07 -20.28 -6.99
CA ARG A 106 3.30 -21.71 -6.73
C ARG A 106 3.51 -22.60 -7.97
N SER A 107 3.52 -22.06 -9.18
CA SER A 107 3.83 -22.84 -10.39
C SER A 107 5.29 -23.30 -10.41
N ASN A 108 5.59 -24.38 -11.14
CA ASN A 108 6.98 -24.84 -11.29
C ASN A 108 7.87 -23.77 -11.94
N GLN A 109 7.32 -23.04 -12.92
CA GLN A 109 8.02 -21.93 -13.58
C GLN A 109 8.31 -20.78 -12.60
N ALA A 110 7.36 -20.43 -11.74
CA ALA A 110 7.59 -19.41 -10.71
C ALA A 110 8.71 -19.83 -9.75
N LYS A 111 8.69 -21.08 -9.28
CA LYS A 111 9.75 -21.61 -8.41
C LYS A 111 11.11 -21.56 -9.10
N GLN A 112 11.21 -22.04 -10.34
CA GLN A 112 12.45 -22.01 -11.12
C GLN A 112 12.99 -20.59 -11.32
N ASN A 113 12.12 -19.63 -11.65
CA ASN A 113 12.53 -18.24 -11.83
C ASN A 113 13.00 -17.58 -10.52
N LEU A 114 12.38 -17.91 -9.38
CA LEU A 114 12.81 -17.42 -8.08
C LEU A 114 14.15 -18.04 -7.65
N GLU A 115 14.38 -19.32 -7.94
CA GLU A 115 15.69 -19.97 -7.73
C GLU A 115 16.76 -19.35 -8.65
N GLU A 116 16.42 -19.05 -9.91
CA GLU A 116 17.32 -18.33 -10.82
C GLU A 116 17.64 -16.92 -10.30
N LEU A 117 16.65 -16.21 -9.75
CA LEU A 117 16.84 -14.90 -9.11
C LEU A 117 17.82 -14.98 -7.93
N LEU A 118 17.71 -16.01 -7.08
CA LEU A 118 18.62 -16.26 -5.96
C LEU A 118 20.07 -16.47 -6.41
N VAL A 119 20.27 -17.19 -7.50
CA VAL A 119 21.61 -17.48 -8.03
C VAL A 119 22.21 -16.27 -8.74
N LYS A 120 21.43 -15.59 -9.59
CA LYS A 120 21.94 -14.52 -10.46
C LYS A 120 22.10 -13.19 -9.73
N PHE A 121 21.25 -12.90 -8.76
CA PHE A 121 21.19 -11.60 -8.10
C PHE A 121 21.09 -11.71 -6.57
N PRO A 122 22.00 -12.44 -5.90
CA PRO A 122 21.89 -12.78 -4.48
C PRO A 122 21.86 -11.57 -3.54
N GLU A 123 22.30 -10.38 -3.97
CA GLU A 123 22.37 -9.19 -3.11
C GLU A 123 21.22 -8.19 -3.33
N MET A 124 20.36 -8.43 -4.33
CA MET A 124 19.24 -7.53 -4.61
C MET A 124 18.16 -7.61 -3.54
N ASN A 125 17.52 -6.48 -3.26
CA ASN A 125 16.35 -6.45 -2.38
C ASN A 125 15.26 -7.40 -2.86
N ARG A 126 15.06 -7.45 -4.19
CA ARG A 126 14.03 -8.29 -4.82
C ARG A 126 14.24 -9.79 -4.54
N THR A 127 15.49 -10.21 -4.40
CA THR A 127 15.87 -11.59 -4.13
C THR A 127 15.45 -12.04 -2.74
N GLY A 128 15.56 -11.17 -1.73
CA GLY A 128 15.01 -11.44 -0.40
C GLY A 128 13.50 -11.66 -0.42
N CYS A 129 12.76 -10.83 -1.16
CA CYS A 129 11.32 -11.03 -1.35
C CYS A 129 11.00 -12.35 -2.07
N GLY A 130 11.85 -12.74 -3.03
CA GLY A 130 11.73 -13.98 -3.78
C GLY A 130 11.94 -15.23 -2.92
N LEU A 131 12.97 -15.24 -2.07
CA LEU A 131 13.21 -16.32 -1.11
C LEU A 131 12.03 -16.51 -0.17
N MET A 132 11.42 -15.41 0.28
CA MET A 132 10.23 -15.46 1.13
C MET A 132 9.03 -16.11 0.45
N TYR A 133 8.85 -15.94 -0.87
CA TYR A 133 7.80 -16.67 -1.60
C TYR A 133 8.10 -18.17 -1.63
N LEU A 134 9.34 -18.55 -1.94
CA LEU A 134 9.75 -19.96 -1.92
C LEU A 134 9.52 -20.57 -0.53
N ALA A 135 9.89 -19.86 0.53
CA ALA A 135 9.68 -20.29 1.92
C ALA A 135 8.19 -20.50 2.25
N GLN A 136 7.33 -19.55 1.86
CA GLN A 136 5.87 -19.63 2.08
C GLN A 136 5.20 -20.73 1.24
N TRP A 137 5.82 -21.16 0.16
CA TRP A 137 5.32 -22.24 -0.71
C TRP A 137 5.89 -23.62 -0.36
N SER A 138 6.83 -23.67 0.58
CA SER A 138 7.41 -24.89 1.13
C SER A 138 6.65 -25.40 2.35
N SER A 139 7.00 -26.62 2.75
CA SER A 139 6.49 -27.25 3.97
C SER A 139 7.63 -27.96 4.73
N GLY A 140 7.35 -28.35 5.96
CA GLY A 140 8.29 -29.10 6.81
C GLY A 140 9.65 -28.41 6.95
N ALA A 141 10.72 -29.22 6.93
CA ALA A 141 12.10 -28.75 7.12
C ALA A 141 12.55 -27.73 6.06
N GLU A 142 12.13 -27.89 4.80
CA GLU A 142 12.47 -26.98 3.71
C GLU A 142 11.94 -25.56 3.97
N ARG A 143 10.72 -25.45 4.51
CA ARG A 143 10.15 -24.15 4.91
C ARG A 143 10.98 -23.52 6.02
N ALA A 144 11.34 -24.28 7.06
CA ALA A 144 12.14 -23.76 8.16
C ALA A 144 13.51 -23.26 7.69
N GLU A 145 14.18 -24.03 6.83
CA GLU A 145 15.47 -23.69 6.26
C GLU A 145 15.42 -22.40 5.43
N ARG A 146 14.46 -22.28 4.51
CA ARG A 146 14.33 -21.07 3.68
C ARG A 146 13.97 -19.83 4.50
N LEU A 147 13.15 -19.97 5.54
CA LEU A 147 12.86 -18.87 6.45
C LEU A 147 14.11 -18.45 7.23
N GLN A 148 14.92 -19.41 7.69
CA GLN A 148 16.19 -19.11 8.34
C GLN A 148 17.17 -18.41 7.38
N GLN A 149 17.28 -18.88 6.13
CA GLN A 149 18.09 -18.21 5.10
C GLN A 149 17.61 -16.77 4.84
N ALA A 150 16.31 -16.51 4.86
CA ALA A 150 15.76 -15.16 4.72
C ALA A 150 16.15 -14.25 5.90
N ILE A 151 16.20 -14.80 7.11
CA ILE A 151 16.68 -14.10 8.31
C ILE A 151 18.17 -13.76 8.18
N ASP A 152 18.99 -14.73 7.78
CA ASP A 152 20.44 -14.60 7.80
C ASP A 152 20.97 -13.70 6.69
N LEU A 153 20.44 -13.86 5.48
CA LEU A 153 20.97 -13.20 4.28
C LEU A 153 20.19 -11.95 3.88
N TYR A 154 18.89 -11.90 4.18
CA TYR A 154 17.98 -10.88 3.65
C TYR A 154 17.28 -10.07 4.74
N ASN A 155 17.88 -10.00 5.94
CA ASN A 155 17.31 -9.32 7.10
C ASN A 155 16.83 -7.88 6.81
N GLY A 156 17.65 -7.13 6.04
CA GLY A 156 17.42 -5.73 5.69
C GLY A 156 16.63 -5.51 4.40
N CYS A 157 16.12 -6.57 3.77
CA CYS A 157 15.30 -6.44 2.56
C CYS A 157 13.83 -6.12 2.90
N TYR A 158 13.13 -5.53 1.95
CA TYR A 158 11.78 -5.02 2.11
C TYR A 158 10.90 -5.29 0.91
N TYR A 159 9.63 -5.57 1.17
CA TYR A 159 8.57 -5.44 0.20
C TYR A 159 8.20 -3.97 -0.02
N GLY A 160 7.64 -3.65 -1.19
CA GLY A 160 7.28 -2.27 -1.55
C GLY A 160 6.18 -1.66 -0.67
N ASP A 161 5.40 -2.49 0.03
CA ASP A 161 4.39 -2.08 1.01
C ASP A 161 4.98 -1.69 2.38
N GLY A 162 6.27 -1.95 2.62
CA GLY A 162 6.96 -1.68 3.88
C GLY A 162 7.21 -2.92 4.75
N ALA A 163 6.71 -4.10 4.40
CA ALA A 163 7.02 -5.31 5.16
C ALA A 163 8.51 -5.68 5.04
N GLN A 164 9.18 -5.87 6.17
CA GLN A 164 10.58 -6.25 6.21
C GLN A 164 10.73 -7.77 6.13
N VAL A 165 11.57 -8.24 5.21
CA VAL A 165 11.79 -9.67 4.94
C VAL A 165 12.28 -10.41 6.19
N GLY A 166 13.32 -9.91 6.85
CA GLY A 166 13.86 -10.56 8.05
C GLY A 166 12.88 -10.65 9.22
N ALA A 167 12.08 -9.59 9.43
CA ALA A 167 11.10 -9.57 10.51
C ALA A 167 9.94 -10.52 10.21
N LEU A 168 9.41 -10.49 8.99
CA LEU A 168 8.34 -11.40 8.56
C LEU A 168 8.80 -12.86 8.58
N ALA A 169 10.04 -13.14 8.18
CA ALA A 169 10.63 -14.48 8.22
C ALA A 169 10.69 -15.03 9.65
N ARG A 170 11.13 -14.23 10.64
CA ARG A 170 11.11 -14.60 12.06
C ARG A 170 9.71 -14.94 12.54
N PHE A 171 8.73 -14.12 12.16
CA PHE A 171 7.35 -14.32 12.58
C PHE A 171 6.80 -15.64 12.04
N LEU A 172 6.98 -15.88 10.74
CA LEU A 172 6.53 -17.12 10.10
C LEU A 172 7.29 -18.37 10.59
N LEU A 173 8.58 -18.24 10.91
CA LEU A 173 9.37 -19.33 11.44
C LEU A 173 8.97 -19.66 12.88
N ALA A 174 8.66 -18.66 13.69
CA ALA A 174 8.13 -18.85 15.03
C ALA A 174 6.78 -19.57 14.99
N GLN A 175 5.87 -19.17 14.09
CA GLN A 175 4.61 -19.88 13.87
C GLN A 175 4.84 -21.33 13.43
N HIS A 176 5.77 -21.56 12.50
CA HIS A 176 6.12 -22.91 12.08
C HIS A 176 6.61 -23.77 13.26
N TYR A 177 7.46 -23.23 14.14
CA TYR A 177 7.90 -23.96 15.33
C TYR A 177 6.77 -24.22 16.33
N LEU A 178 5.82 -23.29 16.50
CA LEU A 178 4.62 -23.54 17.30
C LEU A 178 3.79 -24.70 16.74
N GLU A 179 3.59 -24.75 15.42
CA GLU A 179 2.87 -25.84 14.74
C GLU A 179 3.54 -27.21 14.98
N GLN A 180 4.88 -27.23 15.11
CA GLN A 180 5.64 -28.44 15.43
C GLN A 180 5.77 -28.72 16.94
N GLY A 181 5.22 -27.87 17.81
CA GLY A 181 5.30 -27.99 19.27
C GLY A 181 6.61 -27.50 19.90
N ASP A 182 7.53 -26.93 19.12
CA ASP A 182 8.80 -26.36 19.59
C ASP A 182 8.60 -24.92 20.11
N LYS A 183 7.95 -24.83 21.28
CA LYS A 183 7.64 -23.55 21.93
C LYS A 183 8.90 -22.74 22.31
N GLY A 184 10.02 -23.41 22.53
CA GLY A 184 11.29 -22.78 22.92
C GLY A 184 11.83 -21.91 21.79
N LYS A 185 11.99 -22.50 20.59
CA LYS A 185 12.46 -21.76 19.41
C LYS A 185 11.48 -20.68 18.97
N ALA A 186 10.18 -20.97 19.02
CA ALA A 186 9.17 -19.98 18.72
C ALA A 186 9.27 -18.74 19.63
N ARG A 187 9.40 -18.96 20.95
CA ARG A 187 9.56 -17.86 21.92
C ARG A 187 10.80 -17.03 21.62
N GLN A 188 11.94 -17.66 21.34
CA GLN A 188 13.18 -16.94 21.03
C GLN A 188 13.01 -15.98 19.85
N LEU A 189 12.36 -16.44 18.77
CA LEU A 189 12.10 -15.61 17.58
C LEU A 189 11.09 -14.49 17.84
N PHE A 190 10.06 -14.75 18.65
CA PHE A 190 9.11 -13.72 19.06
C PHE A 190 9.74 -12.66 19.97
N ASP A 191 10.63 -13.05 20.87
CA ASP A 191 11.36 -12.12 21.73
C ASP A 191 12.32 -11.26 20.90
N ASP A 192 13.00 -11.84 19.91
CA ASP A 192 13.83 -11.10 18.94
C ASP A 192 12.98 -10.08 18.15
N LEU A 193 11.78 -10.47 17.70
CA LEU A 193 10.83 -9.54 17.05
C LEU A 193 10.44 -8.37 17.96
N ARG A 194 10.12 -8.63 19.23
CA ARG A 194 9.74 -7.58 20.18
C ARG A 194 10.89 -6.63 20.48
N GLN A 195 12.12 -7.13 20.56
CA GLN A 195 13.30 -6.35 20.93
C GLN A 195 13.86 -5.56 19.76
N ASN A 196 14.00 -6.21 18.59
CA ASN A 196 14.78 -5.68 17.48
C ASN A 196 13.92 -5.23 16.29
N PHE A 197 12.64 -5.61 16.26
CA PHE A 197 11.72 -5.34 15.14
C PHE A 197 10.34 -4.88 15.61
N ALA A 198 10.28 -4.13 16.72
CA ALA A 198 9.03 -3.73 17.37
C ALA A 198 8.02 -3.00 16.45
N THR A 199 8.53 -2.28 15.45
CA THR A 199 7.75 -1.49 14.48
C THR A 199 7.59 -2.19 13.12
N ALA A 200 8.06 -3.43 12.97
CA ALA A 200 7.92 -4.17 11.73
C ALA A 200 6.45 -4.51 11.47
N ILE A 201 6.06 -4.39 10.21
CA ILE A 201 4.69 -4.59 9.74
C ILE A 201 4.58 -5.79 8.80
N ASP A 202 3.39 -6.36 8.72
CA ASP A 202 3.02 -7.31 7.66
C ASP A 202 2.60 -6.59 6.37
N HIS A 203 2.22 -7.36 5.35
CA HIS A 203 1.75 -6.84 4.06
C HIS A 203 0.46 -6.00 4.14
N ARG A 204 -0.31 -6.11 5.24
CA ARG A 204 -1.51 -5.31 5.50
C ARG A 204 -1.20 -4.03 6.26
N GLY A 205 0.05 -3.85 6.69
CA GLY A 205 0.48 -2.71 7.49
C GLY A 205 0.19 -2.87 8.98
N GLU A 206 -0.17 -4.07 9.44
CA GLU A 206 -0.36 -4.37 10.86
C GLU A 206 0.98 -4.72 11.51
N LEU A 207 1.17 -4.35 12.78
CA LEU A 207 2.39 -4.71 13.50
C LEU A 207 2.51 -6.23 13.64
N LEU A 208 3.69 -6.79 13.40
CA LEU A 208 3.94 -8.22 13.61
C LEU A 208 3.86 -8.56 15.11
N THR A 209 4.32 -7.65 15.97
CA THR A 209 4.33 -7.84 17.42
C THR A 209 2.95 -7.92 18.05
N SER A 210 1.94 -7.23 17.47
CA SER A 210 0.55 -7.34 17.93
C SER A 210 -0.14 -8.64 17.52
N GLN A 211 0.48 -9.41 16.61
CA GLN A 211 -0.04 -10.69 16.11
C GLN A 211 0.59 -11.90 16.82
N ILE A 212 1.53 -11.67 17.73
CA ILE A 212 2.18 -12.76 18.46
C ILE A 212 1.18 -13.39 19.44
N PRO A 213 0.99 -14.72 19.42
CA PRO A 213 0.12 -15.40 20.37
C PRO A 213 0.57 -15.17 21.82
N ASN A 214 -0.40 -14.97 22.72
CA ASN A 214 -0.16 -14.87 24.16
C ASN A 214 0.31 -16.19 24.77
#